data_AF-A0A843G0M6-F1
#
_entry.id   AF-A0A843G0M6-F1
#
_cell.length_a   1.000
_cell.length_b   1.000
_cell.length_c   1.000
_cell.angle_alpha   90.00
_cell.angle_beta   90.00
_cell.angle_gamma   90.00
#
_symmetry.space_group_name_H-M   'P 1'
#
loop_
_entity.id
_entity.type
_entity.pdbx_description
1 polymer ?
#
loop_
_entity_poly.entity_id
_entity_poly.type
_entity_poly.pdbx_seq_one_letter_code
_entity_poly.pdbx_strand_id
1 'polypeptide(L)' 'KTSAISVPIVELPSRIVALEFKPNSENTVEMYLDNGWQLSFRIHNASTKVESSLKFDIQIISMPVSVLNIECKWRRMT' A
#
# COMPACT_ATOMS: atom_id res chain seq x y z
N LYS A 1 -34.51 5.84 5.07
CA LYS A 1 -33.37 6.77 4.91
C LYS A 1 -32.39 6.13 3.95
N THR A 2 -32.32 6.61 2.71
CA THR A 2 -31.32 6.17 1.73
C THR A 2 -30.09 7.05 1.93
N SER A 3 -29.05 6.51 2.56
CA SER A 3 -27.74 7.16 2.56
C SER A 3 -27.10 6.88 1.20
N ALA A 4 -27.26 7.79 0.24
CA ALA A 4 -26.59 7.68 -1.05
C ALA A 4 -25.18 8.26 -0.92
N ILE A 5 -24.20 7.42 -0.57
CA ILE A 5 -22.78 7.80 -0.68
C ILE A 5 -22.40 7.64 -2.15
N SER A 6 -21.91 8.72 -2.77
CA SER A 6 -21.28 8.65 -4.09
C SER A 6 -19.82 8.27 -3.91
N VAL A 7 -19.43 7.14 -4.47
CA VAL A 7 -18.04 6.66 -4.44
C VAL A 7 -17.37 7.11 -5.74
N PRO A 8 -16.25 7.85 -5.67
CA PRO A 8 -15.52 8.28 -6.85
C PRO A 8 -14.89 7.09 -7.58
N ILE A 9 -14.84 7.17 -8.91
CA ILE A 9 -14.06 6.23 -9.73
C ILE A 9 -12.59 6.66 -9.62
N VAL A 10 -11.73 5.72 -9.27
CA VAL A 10 -10.30 5.95 -9.09
C VAL A 10 -9.54 5.45 -10.31
N GLU A 11 -8.57 6.24 -10.78
CA GLU A 11 -7.63 5.80 -11.80
C GLU A 11 -6.68 4.76 -11.19
N LEU A 12 -6.79 3.51 -11.64
CA LEU A 12 -5.90 2.43 -11.23
C LEU A 12 -4.52 2.58 -11.92
N PRO A 13 -3.44 2.05 -11.32
CA PRO A 13 -2.14 2.06 -11.98
C PRO A 13 -2.17 1.11 -13.19
N SER A 14 -1.51 1.51 -14.27
CA SER A 14 -1.37 0.74 -15.51
C SER A 14 0.09 0.38 -15.81
N ARG A 15 1.05 1.06 -15.19
CA ARG A 15 2.47 0.93 -15.49
C ARG A 15 3.36 1.16 -14.26
N ILE A 16 4.40 0.35 -14.14
CA ILE A 16 5.51 0.61 -13.22
C ILE A 16 6.41 1.70 -13.81
N VAL A 17 6.58 2.78 -13.04
CA VAL A 17 7.47 3.90 -13.39
C VAL A 17 8.89 3.60 -12.90
N ALA A 18 9.01 3.18 -11.64
CA ALA A 18 10.28 2.81 -11.03
C ALA A 18 10.06 1.75 -9.95
N LEU A 19 11.08 0.92 -9.74
CA LEU A 19 11.14 -0.05 -8.65
C LEU A 19 12.56 0.00 -8.09
N GLU A 20 12.71 0.48 -6.87
CA GLU A 20 14.02 0.75 -6.28
C GLU A 20 14.07 0.41 -4.79
N PHE A 21 15.25 0.11 -4.28
CA PHE A 21 15.43 -0.07 -2.83
C PHE A 21 15.19 1.26 -2.14
N LYS A 22 14.43 1.21 -1.04
CA LYS A 22 14.27 2.36 -0.16
C LYS A 22 15.65 2.80 0.33
N PRO A 23 15.99 4.10 0.28
CA PRO A 23 17.28 4.58 0.77
C PRO A 23 17.57 4.12 2.19
N ASN A 24 18.78 3.59 2.41
CA ASN A 24 19.23 3.05 3.69
C ASN A 24 18.40 1.85 4.22
N SER A 25 17.77 1.08 3.32
CA SER A 25 17.12 -0.18 3.66
C SER A 25 17.67 -1.32 2.80
N GLU A 26 17.96 -2.46 3.43
CA GLU A 26 18.48 -3.64 2.74
C GLU A 26 17.36 -4.56 2.22
N ASN A 27 16.14 -4.37 2.72
CA ASN A 27 15.05 -5.32 2.51
C ASN A 27 13.72 -4.67 2.14
N THR A 28 13.70 -3.35 2.00
CA THR A 28 12.50 -2.59 1.63
C THR A 28 12.66 -2.00 0.25
N VAL A 29 11.66 -2.20 -0.60
CA VAL A 29 11.60 -1.71 -1.98
C VAL A 29 10.42 -0.75 -2.10
N GLU A 30 10.61 0.37 -2.78
CA GLU A 30 9.56 1.31 -3.15
C GLU A 30 9.24 1.14 -4.63
N MET A 31 7.95 0.94 -4.93
CA MET A 31 7.41 0.86 -6.27
C MET A 31 6.60 2.10 -6.57
N TYR A 32 7.04 2.82 -7.59
CA TYR A 32 6.37 3.99 -8.13
C TYR A 32 5.57 3.57 -9.35
N LEU A 33 4.28 3.84 -9.31
CA LEU A 33 3.34 3.51 -10.36
C LEU A 33 2.79 4.81 -10.96
N ASP A 34 2.27 4.73 -12.17
CA ASP A 34 1.53 5.85 -12.74
C ASP A 34 0.23 6.14 -11.96
N ASN A 35 -0.42 7.25 -12.28
CA ASN A 35 -1.69 7.68 -11.66
C ASN A 35 -1.60 7.91 -10.14
N GLY A 36 -0.43 8.32 -9.63
CA GLY A 36 -0.25 8.79 -8.24
C GLY A 36 -0.13 7.68 -7.19
N TRP A 37 0.06 6.43 -7.63
CA TRP A 37 0.21 5.28 -6.74
C TRP A 37 1.67 5.04 -6.35
N GLN A 38 1.89 4.81 -5.06
CA GLN A 38 3.20 4.39 -4.55
C GLN A 38 3.02 3.34 -3.46
N LEU A 39 3.74 2.24 -3.59
CA LEU A 39 3.70 1.11 -2.67
C LEU A 39 5.09 0.84 -2.10
N SER A 40 5.17 0.48 -0.82
CA SER A 40 6.39 0.01 -0.15
C SER A 40 6.24 -1.47 0.16
N PHE A 41 7.26 -2.25 -0.20
CA PHE A 41 7.34 -3.69 0.01
C PHE A 41 8.47 -3.98 0.98
N ARG A 42 8.20 -4.64 2.11
CA ARG A 42 9.25 -5.26 2.91
C ARG A 42 9.34 -6.74 2.56
N ILE A 43 10.52 -7.13 2.08
CA ILE A 43 10.85 -8.48 1.66
C ILE A 43 11.57 -9.15 2.84
N HIS A 44 11.01 -10.24 3.36
CA HIS A 44 11.69 -11.00 4.41
C HIS A 44 11.38 -12.49 4.32
N ASN A 45 12.26 -13.34 4.86
CA ASN A 45 12.04 -14.78 4.88
C ASN A 45 10.80 -15.11 5.73
N ALA A 46 9.96 -16.03 5.25
CA ALA A 46 8.77 -16.45 5.98
C ALA A 46 9.11 -17.28 7.23
N SER A 47 10.35 -17.79 7.30
CA SER A 47 10.82 -18.76 8.28
C SER A 47 12.16 -18.39 8.91
N THR A 48 12.38 -18.90 10.12
CA THR A 48 13.67 -18.89 10.80
C THR A 48 14.60 -20.00 10.30
N LYS A 49 14.06 -21.01 9.61
CA LYS A 49 14.83 -22.06 8.92
C LYS A 49 15.13 -21.61 7.49
N VAL A 50 16.23 -22.10 6.92
CA VAL A 50 16.57 -21.86 5.52
C VAL A 50 15.62 -22.69 4.65
N GLU A 51 14.52 -22.08 4.25
CA GLU A 51 13.55 -22.65 3.31
C GLU A 51 13.14 -21.60 2.27
N SER A 52 12.75 -22.05 1.09
CA SER A 52 12.37 -21.18 -0.04
C SER A 52 10.98 -20.57 0.19
N SER A 53 10.89 -19.64 1.12
CA SER A 53 9.64 -18.97 1.47
C SER A 53 9.88 -17.47 1.66
N LEU A 54 9.00 -16.65 1.09
CA LEU A 54 9.14 -15.20 1.06
C LEU A 54 7.83 -14.56 1.51
N LYS A 55 7.91 -13.66 2.50
CA LYS A 55 6.81 -12.81 2.92
C LYS A 55 6.99 -11.42 2.31
N PHE A 56 5.88 -10.91 1.79
CA PHE A 56 5.78 -9.57 1.24
C PHE A 56 4.83 -8.76 2.13
N ASP A 57 5.38 -7.82 2.90
CA ASP A 57 4.55 -6.84 3.60
C ASP A 57 4.38 -5.62 2.70
N ILE A 58 3.14 -5.30 2.32
CA ILE A 58 2.83 -4.20 1.41
C ILE A 58 2.19 -3.06 2.20
N GLN A 59 2.69 -1.85 2.00
CA GLN A 59 2.13 -0.62 2.54
C GLN A 59 1.87 0.38 1.41
N ILE A 60 0.72 1.06 1.45
CA ILE A 60 0.43 2.17 0.56
C ILE A 60 1.14 3.42 1.11
N ILE A 61 2.02 4.01 0.32
CA ILE A 61 2.72 5.26 0.65
C ILE A 61 1.97 6.47 0.09
N SER A 62 1.50 6.34 -1.16
CA SER A 62 0.71 7.35 -1.85
C SER A 62 -0.39 6.70 -2.65
N MET A 63 -1.50 7.42 -2.76
CA MET A 63 -2.64 7.08 -3.59
C MET A 63 -3.21 8.36 -4.21
N PRO A 64 -3.84 8.29 -5.39
CA PRO A 64 -4.47 9.44 -6.01
C PRO A 64 -5.56 10.06 -5.12
N VAL A 65 -5.74 11.37 -5.24
CA VAL A 65 -6.70 12.17 -4.43
C VAL A 65 -8.15 11.75 -4.61
N SER A 66 -8.46 11.05 -5.70
CA SER A 66 -9.79 10.49 -5.96
C SER A 66 -10.11 9.29 -5.06
N VAL A 67 -9.14 8.73 -4.32
CA VAL A 67 -9.42 7.64 -3.37
C VAL A 67 -10.20 8.17 -2.18
N LEU A 68 -11.41 7.66 -1.99
CA LEU A 68 -12.26 7.98 -0.84
C LEU A 68 -11.76 7.23 0.41
N ASN A 69 -11.30 7.98 1.42
CA ASN A 69 -10.96 7.44 2.73
C ASN A 69 -12.15 7.61 3.69
N ILE A 70 -12.61 6.51 4.29
CA ILE A 70 -13.67 6.50 5.31
C ILE A 70 -13.05 6.04 6.63
N GLU A 71 -12.87 6.98 7.55
CA GLU A 71 -12.32 6.69 8.88
C GLU A 71 -13.44 6.58 9.91
N CYS A 72 -13.46 5.47 10.65
CA CYS A 72 -14.28 5.31 11.84
C CYS A 72 -13.39 5.16 13.06
N LYS A 73 -13.45 6.14 13.97
CA LYS A 73 -12.71 6.08 15.24
C LYS A 73 -13.53 5.34 16.28
N TRP A 74 -12.98 4.26 16.80
CA TRP A 74 -13.57 3.54 17.94
C TRP A 74 -13.63 4.48 19.15
N ARG A 75 -14.80 4.61 19.78
CA ARG A 75 -14.88 5.27 21.08
C ARG A 75 -14.27 4.35 22.13
N ARG A 76 -13.31 4.86 22.90
CA ARG A 76 -12.91 4.22 24.15
C ARG A 76 -14.10 4.29 25.10
N MET A 77 -14.53 3.15 25.62
CA MET A 77 -15.37 3.11 26.80
C MET A 77 -14.47 3.41 27.99
N THR A 78 -14.60 4.62 28.54
CA THR A 78 -14.15 4.94 29.90
C THR A 78 -15.26 4.63 30.88
#